data_AF-A0A835I8X7-F1
#
_entry.id   AF-A0A835I8X7-F1
#
_cell.length_a   1.000
_cell.length_b   1.000
_cell.length_c   1.000
_cell.angle_alpha   90.00
_cell.angle_beta   90.00
_cell.angle_gamma   90.00
#
_symmetry.space_group_name_H-M   'P 1'
#
loop_
_entity.id
_entity.type
_entity.pdbx_description
1 polymer ?
#
loop_
_entity_poly.entity_id
_entity_poly.type
_entity_poly.pdbx_seq_one_letter_code
_entity_poly.pdbx_strand_id
1 'polypeptide(L)'
;MALVRSKLYSDDVSLLVVLIDTNPFFWGGPNTCLSFSTFLSHVLAFLNSVRLLNQLNQVVVIASGVNSCNFIYDSSSSSSQPVVIETRTTPALSSKLLLNLEEFLTTDQRLTGDNSMFSLLSGSLSLALCCILDLFFLVLLSLLDLT
;
A
#
# COMPACT_ATOMS: atom_id res chain seq x y z
N MET A 1 7.26 29.84 -29.25
CA MET A 1 6.04 29.53 -28.48
C MET A 1 5.79 28.04 -28.51
N ALA A 2 6.25 27.31 -27.48
CA ALA A 2 5.82 25.94 -27.15
C ALA A 2 6.50 25.48 -25.85
N LEU A 3 5.90 25.81 -24.70
CA LEU A 3 6.12 25.07 -23.45
C LEU A 3 4.81 25.04 -22.64
N VAL A 4 3.70 24.80 -23.34
CA VAL A 4 2.38 24.53 -22.73
C VAL A 4 2.10 23.04 -22.91
N ARG A 5 2.97 22.21 -22.34
CA ARG A 5 2.77 20.75 -22.26
C ARG A 5 3.18 20.14 -20.92
N SER A 6 3.89 20.86 -20.06
CA SER A 6 4.21 20.40 -18.70
C SER A 6 3.04 20.48 -17.71
N LYS A 7 1.96 21.21 -18.06
CA LYS A 7 0.81 21.43 -17.16
C LYS A 7 -0.35 20.45 -17.32
N LEU A 8 -0.27 19.48 -18.24
CA LEU A 8 -1.41 18.59 -18.57
C LEU A 8 -1.22 17.11 -18.19
N TYR A 9 -0.01 16.68 -17.81
CA TYR A 9 0.24 15.27 -17.43
C TYR A 9 0.57 15.08 -15.94
N SER A 10 0.86 16.15 -15.20
CA SER A 10 1.25 16.07 -13.78
C SER A 10 0.11 16.35 -12.79
N ASP A 11 -1.04 16.87 -13.23
CA ASP A 11 -2.06 17.40 -12.31
C ASP A 11 -3.10 16.35 -11.86
N ASP A 12 -3.18 15.20 -12.54
CA ASP A 12 -4.29 14.26 -12.31
C ASP A 12 -3.89 12.96 -11.59
N VAL A 13 -2.59 12.63 -11.48
CA VAL A 13 -2.14 11.34 -10.92
C VAL A 13 -1.81 11.49 -9.43
N SER A 14 -2.62 10.87 -8.58
CA SER A 14 -2.38 10.85 -7.14
C SER A 14 -1.71 9.56 -6.69
N LEU A 15 -0.68 9.68 -5.85
CA LEU A 15 -0.13 8.56 -5.08
C LEU A 15 -0.81 8.53 -3.71
N LEU A 16 -1.46 7.41 -3.39
CA LEU A 16 -2.01 7.14 -2.08
C LEU A 16 -1.18 6.06 -1.39
N VAL A 17 -0.55 6.43 -0.27
CA VAL A 17 0.13 5.47 0.62
C VAL A 17 -0.76 5.20 1.83
N VAL A 18 -1.18 3.95 2.00
CA VAL A 18 -2.03 3.51 3.11
C VAL A 18 -1.20 2.66 4.07
N LEU A 19 -1.23 3.04 5.34
CA LEU A 19 -0.59 2.32 6.42
C LEU A 19 -1.68 1.55 7.18
N ILE A 20 -1.56 0.23 7.21
CA ILE A 20 -2.48 -0.65 7.91
C ILE A 20 -1.78 -1.12 9.19
N ASP A 21 -2.25 -0.65 10.34
CA ASP A 21 -1.82 -1.21 11.61
C ASP A 21 -2.48 -2.58 11.80
N THR A 22 -1.64 -3.59 12.04
CA THR A 22 -2.02 -4.99 12.20
C THR A 22 -1.81 -5.50 13.62
N ASN A 23 -1.60 -4.59 14.58
CA ASN A 23 -1.33 -4.94 15.96
C ASN A 23 -2.42 -5.83 16.58
N PRO A 24 -2.09 -7.08 16.97
CA PRO A 24 -3.06 -8.02 17.52
C PRO A 24 -3.60 -7.58 18.88
N PHE A 25 -2.88 -6.75 19.65
CA PHE A 25 -3.38 -6.20 20.91
C PHE A 25 -4.51 -5.19 20.69
N PHE A 26 -4.47 -4.46 19.58
CA PHE A 26 -5.52 -3.52 19.21
C PHE A 26 -6.76 -4.24 18.65
N TRP A 27 -6.55 -5.16 17.70
CA TRP A 27 -7.65 -5.85 17.00
C TRP A 27 -8.25 -7.03 17.77
N GLY A 28 -7.49 -7.64 18.70
CA GLY A 28 -7.93 -8.77 19.53
C GLY A 28 -8.52 -8.37 20.89
N GLY A 29 -8.62 -7.06 21.18
CA GLY A 29 -9.13 -6.58 22.47
C GLY A 29 -10.63 -6.84 22.67
N PRO A 30 -11.09 -7.06 23.92
CA PRO A 30 -12.49 -7.39 24.24
C PRO A 30 -13.49 -6.26 23.95
N ASN A 31 -13.02 -5.04 23.66
CA ASN A 31 -13.84 -3.83 23.45
C ASN A 31 -13.81 -3.33 21.99
N THR A 32 -13.48 -4.20 21.03
CA THR A 32 -13.44 -3.79 19.62
C THR A 32 -14.85 -3.71 19.05
N CYS A 33 -15.29 -2.49 18.71
CA CYS A 33 -16.57 -2.25 18.03
C CYS A 33 -16.56 -2.77 16.58
N LEU A 34 -15.37 -3.07 16.04
CA LEU A 34 -15.16 -3.37 14.64
C LEU A 34 -14.11 -4.47 14.48
N SER A 35 -14.46 -5.54 13.77
CA SER A 35 -13.54 -6.66 13.51
C SER A 35 -12.55 -6.29 12.40
N PHE A 36 -11.34 -6.84 12.49
CA PHE A 36 -10.29 -6.60 11.48
C PHE A 36 -10.74 -6.97 10.05
N SER A 37 -11.51 -8.04 9.88
CA SER A 37 -12.06 -8.44 8.58
C SER A 37 -13.02 -7.39 8.00
N THR A 38 -13.88 -6.81 8.83
CA THR A 38 -14.82 -5.76 8.39
C THR A 38 -14.04 -4.48 8.08
N PHE A 39 -13.04 -4.13 8.89
CA PHE A 39 -12.12 -3.01 8.61
C PHE A 39 -11.48 -3.14 7.22
N LEU A 40 -10.84 -4.28 6.94
CA LEU A 40 -10.18 -4.51 5.66
C LEU A 40 -11.15 -4.44 4.49
N SER A 41 -12.38 -4.92 4.66
CA SER A 41 -13.42 -4.82 3.61
C SER A 41 -13.72 -3.36 3.26
N HIS A 42 -13.81 -2.48 4.27
CA HIS A 42 -13.98 -1.04 4.05
C HIS A 42 -12.74 -0.39 3.42
N VAL A 43 -11.53 -0.76 3.86
CA VAL A 43 -10.28 -0.27 3.27
C VAL A 43 -10.18 -0.66 1.80
N LEU A 44 -10.48 -1.92 1.46
CA LEU A 44 -10.51 -2.38 0.08
C LEU A 44 -11.52 -1.62 -0.78
N ALA A 45 -12.73 -1.38 -0.26
CA ALA A 45 -13.73 -0.56 -0.95
C ALA A 45 -13.22 0.87 -1.18
N PHE A 46 -12.55 1.46 -0.19
CA PHE A 46 -11.93 2.78 -0.30
C PHE A 46 -10.81 2.82 -1.35
N LEU A 47 -9.86 1.87 -1.32
CA LEU A 47 -8.79 1.77 -2.31
C LEU A 47 -9.34 1.62 -3.73
N ASN A 48 -10.35 0.78 -3.89
CA ASN A 48 -11.03 0.61 -5.17
C ASN A 48 -11.72 1.90 -5.63
N SER A 49 -12.32 2.66 -4.71
CA SER A 49 -12.94 3.95 -5.05
C SER A 49 -11.92 4.98 -5.53
N VAL A 50 -10.73 5.04 -4.91
CA VAL A 50 -9.65 5.95 -5.32
C VAL A 50 -9.11 5.60 -6.70
N ARG A 51 -8.98 4.31 -7.01
CA ARG A 51 -8.62 3.85 -8.36
C ARG A 51 -9.73 4.05 -9.39
N LEU A 52 -11.00 4.07 -8.97
CA LEU A 52 -12.13 4.37 -9.84
C LEU A 52 -12.18 5.85 -10.21
N LEU A 53 -11.81 6.75 -9.28
CA LEU A 53 -11.75 8.20 -9.53
C LEU A 53 -10.72 8.53 -10.62
N ASN A 54 -9.55 7.92 -10.58
CA ASN A 54 -8.58 7.97 -11.68
C ASN A 54 -7.80 6.65 -11.74
N GLN A 55 -7.85 5.97 -12.89
CA GLN A 55 -7.18 4.68 -13.10
C GLN A 55 -5.66 4.78 -13.04
N LEU A 56 -5.11 5.99 -13.26
CA LEU A 56 -3.68 6.27 -13.13
C LEU A 56 -3.26 6.46 -11.66
N ASN A 57 -4.20 6.58 -10.72
CA ASN A 57 -3.86 6.70 -9.30
C ASN A 57 -3.09 5.48 -8.82
N GLN A 58 -1.94 5.76 -8.22
CA GLN A 58 -1.06 4.74 -7.66
C GLN A 58 -1.43 4.52 -6.21
N VAL A 59 -1.53 3.24 -5.82
CA VAL A 59 -1.83 2.85 -4.44
C VAL A 59 -0.69 1.98 -3.93
N VAL A 60 -0.16 2.36 -2.78
CA VAL A 60 0.81 1.57 -2.01
C VAL A 60 0.21 1.28 -0.64
N VAL A 61 0.27 0.03 -0.21
CA VAL A 61 -0.22 -0.42 1.09
C VAL A 61 0.92 -1.05 1.87
N ILE A 62 1.16 -0.51 3.05
CA ILE A 62 2.20 -0.95 3.98
C ILE A 62 1.51 -1.49 5.23
N ALA A 63 1.85 -2.71 5.64
CA ALA A 63 1.44 -3.22 6.93
C ALA A 63 2.44 -2.79 7.99
N SER A 64 1.91 -2.29 9.11
CA SER A 64 2.64 -2.00 10.33
C SER A 64 2.28 -3.08 11.34
N GLY A 65 3.23 -3.97 11.61
CA GLY A 65 3.13 -4.99 12.63
C GLY A 65 3.79 -4.54 13.93
N VAL A 66 3.89 -5.48 14.86
CA VAL A 66 4.52 -5.26 16.16
C VAL A 66 6.04 -5.42 16.07
N ASN A 67 6.51 -6.33 15.22
CA ASN A 67 7.94 -6.65 15.09
C ASN A 67 8.51 -6.31 13.72
N SER A 68 7.64 -6.17 12.72
CA SER A 68 8.01 -5.87 11.36
C SER A 68 7.08 -4.85 10.71
N CYS A 69 7.54 -4.22 9.63
CA CYS A 69 6.69 -3.44 8.73
C CYS A 69 7.12 -3.74 7.30
N ASN A 70 6.17 -3.95 6.40
CA ASN A 70 6.47 -4.38 5.04
C ASN A 70 5.43 -3.92 4.02
N PHE A 71 5.83 -3.87 2.75
CA PHE A 71 4.95 -3.60 1.62
C PHE A 71 4.06 -4.81 1.35
N ILE A 72 2.75 -4.60 1.44
CA ILE A 72 1.73 -5.62 1.16
C ILE A 72 1.23 -5.49 -0.27
N TYR A 73 1.16 -4.26 -0.76
CA TYR A 73 0.72 -3.98 -2.11
C TYR A 73 1.42 -2.75 -2.64
N ASP A 74 1.90 -2.84 -3.88
CA ASP A 74 2.42 -1.71 -4.62
C ASP A 74 1.93 -1.82 -6.07
N SER A 75 1.27 -0.75 -6.52
CA SER A 75 0.75 -0.68 -7.89
C SER A 75 1.88 -0.53 -8.92
N SER A 76 3.02 0.06 -8.54
CA SER A 76 4.13 0.41 -9.42
C SER A 76 5.09 -0.76 -9.71
N SER A 77 5.30 -1.66 -8.76
CA SER A 77 6.12 -2.89 -8.93
C SER A 77 5.50 -3.99 -9.79
N SER A 78 4.25 -3.82 -10.27
CA SER A 78 3.54 -4.80 -11.09
C SER A 78 4.12 -5.02 -12.51
N SER A 79 5.20 -4.32 -12.87
CA SER A 79 5.97 -4.51 -14.12
C SER A 79 6.87 -5.77 -14.10
N SER A 80 7.12 -6.39 -12.94
CA SER A 80 8.21 -7.38 -12.79
C SER A 80 7.79 -8.77 -12.34
N GLN A 81 6.53 -9.18 -12.51
CA GLN A 81 6.06 -10.53 -12.16
C GLN A 81 5.21 -11.11 -13.30
N PRO A 82 5.48 -12.36 -13.74
CA PRO A 82 4.80 -12.95 -14.88
C PRO A 82 3.31 -13.12 -14.58
N VAL A 83 2.51 -12.64 -15.53
CA VAL A 83 1.06 -12.72 -15.58
C VAL A 83 0.62 -14.19 -15.51
N VAL A 84 0.01 -14.59 -14.39
CA VAL A 84 -0.95 -15.69 -14.39
C VAL A 84 -2.30 -15.11 -14.75
N ILE A 85 -2.72 -15.44 -15.97
CA ILE A 85 -3.99 -15.07 -16.58
C ILE A 85 -5.11 -15.77 -15.83
N GLU A 86 -5.92 -15.05 -15.05
CA GLU A 86 -7.30 -15.47 -14.77
C GLU A 86 -8.26 -14.28 -14.87
N THR A 87 -8.98 -14.26 -16.00
CA THR A 87 -10.37 -13.84 -16.18
C THR A 87 -10.84 -12.48 -15.65
N ARG A 88 -11.13 -11.59 -16.61
CA ARG A 88 -12.19 -10.56 -16.64
C ARG A 88 -13.16 -10.55 -15.44
N THR A 89 -12.81 -9.87 -14.37
CA THR A 89 -13.68 -9.08 -13.46
C THR A 89 -12.77 -8.56 -12.35
N THR A 90 -13.26 -7.67 -11.52
CA THR A 90 -12.52 -6.98 -10.46
C THR A 90 -12.41 -7.79 -9.15
N PRO A 91 -11.45 -8.74 -9.00
CA PRO A 91 -10.98 -9.10 -7.64
C PRO A 91 -9.47 -9.41 -7.50
N ALA A 92 -8.63 -9.22 -8.52
CA ALA A 92 -7.21 -9.61 -8.44
C ALA A 92 -6.37 -8.77 -7.46
N LEU A 93 -6.77 -7.52 -7.20
CA LEU A 93 -6.09 -6.63 -6.24
C LEU A 93 -6.38 -7.06 -4.80
N SER A 94 -7.65 -7.32 -4.49
CA SER A 94 -8.09 -7.72 -3.16
C SER A 94 -7.54 -9.08 -2.77
N SER A 95 -7.50 -10.05 -3.69
CA SER A 95 -6.94 -11.37 -3.39
C SER A 95 -5.44 -11.32 -3.11
N LYS A 96 -4.66 -10.60 -3.94
CA LYS A 96 -3.21 -10.44 -3.71
C LYS A 96 -2.89 -9.69 -2.43
N LEU A 97 -3.60 -8.60 -2.14
CA LEU A 97 -3.41 -7.84 -0.91
C LEU A 97 -3.72 -8.71 0.31
N LEU A 98 -4.85 -9.44 0.30
CA LEU A 98 -5.22 -10.31 1.41
C LEU A 98 -4.21 -11.45 1.62
N LEU A 99 -3.71 -12.08 0.56
CA LEU A 99 -2.70 -13.13 0.65
C LEU A 99 -1.39 -12.61 1.26
N ASN A 100 -0.88 -11.47 0.76
CA ASN A 100 0.34 -10.87 1.27
C ASN A 100 0.17 -10.40 2.73
N LEU A 101 -1.03 -9.94 3.08
CA LEU A 101 -1.34 -9.52 4.44
C LEU A 101 -1.42 -10.71 5.40
N GLU A 102 -2.01 -11.83 4.97
CA GLU A 102 -2.07 -13.07 5.74
C GLU A 102 -0.67 -13.67 5.98
N GLU A 103 0.18 -13.66 4.94
CA GLU A 103 1.58 -14.06 5.05
C GLU A 103 2.34 -13.16 6.03
N PHE A 104 2.12 -11.85 5.95
CA PHE A 104 2.72 -10.87 6.86
C PHE A 104 2.28 -11.11 8.31
N LEU A 105 0.98 -11.27 8.57
CA LEU A 105 0.44 -11.54 9.90
C LEU A 105 1.00 -12.82 10.51
N THR A 106 1.09 -13.89 9.71
CA THR A 106 1.66 -15.17 10.13
C THR A 106 3.14 -15.02 10.50
N THR A 107 3.88 -14.23 9.71
CA THR A 107 5.29 -13.95 9.96
C THR A 107 5.49 -13.09 11.20
N ASP A 108 4.71 -12.02 11.36
CA ASP A 108 4.80 -11.11 12.51
C ASP A 108 4.45 -11.84 13.81
N GLN A 109 3.43 -12.70 13.80
CA GLN A 109 3.05 -13.53 14.95
C GLN A 109 4.17 -14.48 15.40
N ARG A 110 4.94 -15.05 14.46
CA ARG A 110 6.09 -15.91 14.80
C ARG A 110 7.25 -15.14 15.43
N LEU A 111 7.34 -13.84 15.13
CA LEU A 111 8.38 -12.95 15.65
C LEU A 111 7.96 -12.26 16.95
N THR A 112 6.66 -12.29 17.30
CA THR A 112 6.14 -11.73 18.56
C THR A 112 6.62 -12.55 19.75
N GLY A 113 7.80 -12.20 20.25
CA GLY A 113 8.29 -12.60 21.56
C GLY A 113 7.66 -11.71 22.64
N ASP A 114 6.59 -12.21 23.26
CA ASP A 114 5.95 -11.88 24.56
C ASP A 114 5.80 -10.41 25.06
N ASN A 115 6.37 -9.37 24.45
CA ASN A 115 6.56 -8.08 25.14
C ASN A 115 6.39 -6.80 24.32
N SER A 116 6.20 -6.84 23.00
CA SER A 116 6.02 -5.60 22.24
C SER A 116 4.53 -5.28 22.09
N MET A 117 4.05 -4.31 22.85
CA MET A 117 2.66 -3.83 22.78
C MET A 117 2.46 -2.75 21.70
N PHE A 118 3.56 -2.15 21.24
CA PHE A 118 3.56 -1.01 20.33
C PHE A 118 3.81 -1.45 18.88
N SER A 119 2.99 -0.92 17.97
CA SER A 119 3.18 -1.10 16.54
C SER A 119 4.40 -0.31 16.06
N LEU A 120 5.12 -0.80 15.05
CA LEU A 120 6.26 -0.11 14.43
C LEU A 120 5.82 1.02 13.49
N LEU A 121 4.98 1.92 13.99
CA LEU A 121 4.42 3.01 13.21
C LEU A 121 5.53 3.89 12.62
N SER A 122 6.55 4.23 13.43
CA SER A 122 7.71 5.00 12.99
C SER A 122 8.44 4.34 11.81
N GLY A 123 8.64 3.02 11.85
CA GLY A 123 9.27 2.27 10.75
C GLY A 123 8.42 2.31 9.49
N SER A 124 7.11 2.06 9.62
CA SER A 124 6.19 2.10 8.48
C SER A 124 6.05 3.49 7.86
N LEU A 125 6.12 4.56 8.66
CA LEU A 125 6.14 5.94 8.15
C LEU A 125 7.44 6.27 7.44
N SER A 126 8.58 5.81 7.95
CA SER A 126 9.87 6.00 7.26
C SER A 126 9.89 5.28 5.90
N LEU A 127 9.31 4.07 5.83
CA LEU A 127 9.16 3.35 4.56
C LEU A 127 8.22 4.10 3.59
N ALA A 128 7.09 4.60 4.09
CA ALA A 128 6.15 5.39 3.30
C ALA A 128 6.82 6.64 2.70
N LEU A 129 7.55 7.39 3.54
CA LEU A 129 8.28 8.57 3.09
C LEU A 129 9.39 8.22 2.10
N CYS A 130 10.13 7.13 2.34
CA CYS A 130 11.14 6.64 1.40
C CYS A 130 10.53 6.35 0.02
N CYS A 131 9.40 5.64 -0.04
CA CYS A 131 8.74 5.35 -1.31
C CYS A 131 8.26 6.61 -2.06
N ILE A 132 7.73 7.59 -1.32
CA ILE A 132 7.32 8.86 -1.93
C ILE A 132 8.53 9.61 -2.49
N LEU A 133 9.64 9.63 -1.75
CA LEU A 133 10.88 10.28 -2.16
C LEU A 133 11.54 9.57 -3.35
N ASP A 134 11.56 8.24 -3.36
CA ASP A 134 12.12 7.43 -4.46
C ASP A 134 11.31 7.64 -5.75
N LEU A 135 9.97 7.67 -5.66
CA LEU A 135 9.13 7.95 -6.81
C LEU A 135 9.36 9.37 -7.34
N PHE A 136 9.47 10.36 -6.45
CA PHE A 136 9.76 11.73 -6.85
C PHE A 136 11.13 11.85 -7.53
N PHE A 137 12.15 11.18 -7.00
CA PHE A 137 13.50 11.17 -7.56
C PHE A 137 13.54 10.49 -8.94
N LEU A 138 12.84 9.36 -9.10
CA LEU A 138 12.74 8.64 -10.38
C LEU A 138 12.04 9.48 -11.46
N VAL A 139 10.96 10.19 -11.09
CA VAL A 139 10.26 11.12 -11.99
C VAL A 139 11.17 12.28 -12.38
N LEU A 140 11.94 12.82 -11.43
CA LEU A 140 12.90 13.89 -11.69
C LEU A 140 14.02 13.44 -12.64
N LEU A 141 14.56 12.23 -12.45
CA LEU A 141 15.58 11.64 -13.32
C LEU A 141 15.04 11.42 -14.74
N SER A 142 13.83 10.88 -14.86
CA SER A 142 13.15 10.67 -16.15
C SER A 142 12.89 11.99 -16.90
N LEU A 143 12.73 13.10 -16.17
CA LEU A 143 12.61 14.44 -16.73
C LEU A 143 13.97 15.01 -17.17
N LEU A 144 15.06 14.68 -16.46
CA LEU A 144 16.41 15.11 -16.79
C LEU A 144 16.97 14.38 -18.03
N ASP A 145 16.72 13.07 -18.16
CA ASP A 145 17.14 12.27 -19.33
C ASP A 145 16.44 12.67 -20.64
N LEU A 146 15.43 13.53 -20.58
CA LEU A 146 14.71 14.06 -21.73
C LEU A 146 15.21 15.45 -22.20
N THR A 147 16.28 15.99 -21.60
CA THR A 147 16.94 17.25 -22.00
C THR A 147 18.29 17.00 -22.66
#